data_AF-A0A2H9PVH5-F1
#
_entry.id   AF-A0A2H9PVH5-F1
#
_cell.length_a   1.000
_cell.length_b   1.000
_cell.length_c   1.000
_cell.angle_alpha   90.00
_cell.angle_beta   90.00
_cell.angle_gamma   90.00
#
_symmetry.space_group_name_H-M   'P 1'
#
loop_
_entity.id
_entity.type
_entity.pdbx_description
1 polymer ?
#
loop_
_entity_poly.entity_id
_entity_poly.type
_entity_poly.pdbx_seq_one_letter_code
_entity_poly.pdbx_strand_id
1 'polypeptide(L)'
;QFLAIFLLSVLMRVFSILAAWVSGLAFGINIGLLPFLFVDLLSGLAASAGHVVGIAGAFEAAAVLGLSLFGVAAEPALSMAILQTATYGIALVLIGLHLWIVRRQVIIDYLSSWKKLFG
;
A
#
# COMPACT_ATOMS: atom_id res chain seq x y z
N GLN A 1 12.43 18.48 12.00
CA GLN A 1 11.92 17.96 10.71
C GLN A 1 12.32 16.50 10.50
N PHE A 2 13.61 16.15 10.53
CA PHE A 2 14.08 14.76 10.39
C PHE A 2 13.43 13.75 11.37
N LEU A 3 13.42 14.07 12.67
CA LEU A 3 12.80 13.22 13.69
C LEU A 3 11.31 12.96 13.43
N ALA A 4 10.57 13.98 12.97
CA ALA A 4 9.14 13.84 12.67
C ALA A 4 8.88 12.94 11.46
N ILE A 5 9.71 13.05 10.41
CA ILE A 5 9.64 12.18 9.23
C ILE A 5 9.95 10.74 9.64
N PHE A 6 11.01 10.54 10.42
CA PHE A 6 11.38 9.21 10.90
C PHE A 6 10.26 8.57 11.73
N LEU A 7 9.70 9.29 12.72
CA LEU A 7 8.60 8.80 13.54
C LEU A 7 7.35 8.50 12.71
N LEU A 8 7.02 9.35 11.74
CA LEU A 8 5.91 9.11 10.81
C LEU A 8 6.14 7.84 9.98
N SER A 9 7.35 7.62 9.47
CA SER A 9 7.70 6.40 8.72
C SER A 9 7.58 5.14 9.59
N VAL A 10 8.03 5.19 10.84
CA VAL A 10 7.87 4.08 11.80
C VAL A 10 6.39 3.80 12.06
N LEU A 11 5.59 4.84 12.33
CA LEU A 11 4.15 4.68 12.55
C LEU A 11 3.44 4.08 11.33
N MET A 12 3.71 4.59 10.13
CA MET A 12 3.14 4.05 8.89
C MET A 12 3.49 2.57 8.70
N ARG A 13 4.73 2.18 9.02
CA ARG A 13 5.16 0.78 8.97
C ARG A 13 4.39 -0.07 9.99
N VAL A 14 4.24 0.39 11.23
CA VAL A 14 3.47 -0.32 12.28
C VAL A 14 2.01 -0.52 11.85
N PHE A 15 1.35 0.51 11.33
CA PHE A 15 -0.02 0.40 10.83
C PHE A 15 -0.15 -0.57 9.66
N SER A 16 0.82 -0.57 8.74
CA SER A 16 0.85 -1.50 7.61
C SER A 16 0.95 -2.97 8.08
N ILE A 17 1.83 -3.25 9.05
CA ILE A 17 1.98 -4.60 9.63
C ILE A 17 0.71 -5.03 10.36
N LEU A 18 0.09 -4.13 11.14
CA LEU A 18 -1.17 -4.42 11.83
C LEU A 18 -2.30 -4.71 10.83
N ALA A 19 -2.41 -3.93 9.75
CA ALA A 19 -3.38 -4.17 8.70
C ALA A 19 -3.15 -5.52 8.00
N ALA A 20 -1.88 -5.87 7.76
CA ALA A 20 -1.51 -7.16 7.18
C ALA A 20 -1.85 -8.33 8.11
N TRP A 21 -1.56 -8.20 9.40
CA TRP A 21 -1.88 -9.20 10.42
C TRP A 21 -3.40 -9.40 10.54
N VAL A 22 -4.18 -8.31 10.64
CA VAL A 22 -5.64 -8.37 10.70
C VAL A 22 -6.23 -8.99 9.43
N SER A 23 -5.66 -8.67 8.26
CA SER A 23 -6.05 -9.28 6.99
C SER A 23 -5.73 -10.79 7.02
N GLY A 24 -4.56 -11.18 7.51
CA GLY A 24 -4.19 -12.59 7.68
C GLY A 24 -5.18 -13.36 8.55
N LEU A 25 -5.59 -12.79 9.68
CA LEU A 25 -6.62 -13.38 10.55
C LEU A 25 -7.94 -13.59 9.80
N ALA A 26 -8.33 -12.68 8.91
CA ALA A 26 -9.54 -12.82 8.09
C ALA A 26 -9.45 -13.99 7.08
N PHE A 27 -8.24 -14.38 6.67
CA PHE A 27 -7.98 -15.55 5.81
C PHE A 27 -7.59 -16.81 6.60
N GLY A 28 -7.75 -16.82 7.94
CA GLY A 28 -7.43 -17.97 8.79
C GLY A 28 -5.93 -18.16 9.05
N ILE A 29 -5.09 -17.18 8.73
CA ILE A 29 -3.64 -17.21 8.96
C ILE A 29 -3.35 -16.79 10.40
N ASN A 30 -3.24 -17.77 11.30
CA ASN A 30 -2.98 -17.53 12.72
C ASN A 30 -1.49 -17.66 13.05
N ILE A 31 -0.68 -16.80 12.45
CA ILE A 31 0.73 -16.63 12.82
C ILE A 31 0.88 -15.36 13.66
N GLY A 32 1.88 -15.35 14.55
CA GLY A 32 2.16 -14.19 15.38
C GLY A 32 2.53 -12.94 14.57
N LEU A 33 2.54 -11.79 15.25
CA LEU A 33 2.89 -10.50 14.62
C LEU A 33 4.32 -10.47 14.06
N LEU A 34 5.26 -11.19 14.71
CA LEU A 34 6.66 -11.22 14.31
C LEU A 34 6.89 -11.87 12.93
N PRO A 35 6.27 -13.03 12.61
CA PRO A 35 6.19 -13.54 11.24
C PRO A 35 5.67 -12.51 10.23
N PHE A 36 4.62 -11.75 10.56
CA PHE A 36 4.11 -10.70 9.67
C PHE A 36 5.10 -9.55 9.45
N LEU A 37 5.84 -9.14 10.47
CA LEU A 37 6.93 -8.17 10.33
C LEU A 37 7.97 -8.66 9.33
N PHE A 38 8.37 -9.93 9.42
CA PHE A 38 9.33 -10.53 8.51
C PHE A 38 8.80 -10.57 7.07
N VAL A 39 7.55 -11.01 6.89
CA VAL A 39 6.90 -11.08 5.57
C VAL A 39 6.75 -9.69 4.96
N ASP A 40 6.39 -8.67 5.74
CA ASP A 40 6.28 -7.29 5.27
C ASP A 40 7.63 -6.72 4.79
N LEU A 41 8.71 -6.98 5.53
CA LEU A 41 10.06 -6.58 5.13
C LEU A 41 10.50 -7.29 3.85
N LEU A 42 10.31 -8.62 3.78
CA LEU A 42 10.66 -9.43 2.62
C LEU A 42 9.89 -8.98 1.37
N SER A 43 8.57 -8.82 1.49
CA SER A 43 7.69 -8.45 0.39
C SER A 43 7.92 -7.01 -0.06
N GLY A 44 8.20 -6.09 0.86
CA GLY A 44 8.57 -4.71 0.54
C GLY A 44 9.91 -4.60 -0.20
N LEU A 45 10.91 -5.39 0.20
CA LEU A 45 12.18 -5.48 -0.51
C LEU A 45 11.99 -6.10 -1.90
N ALA A 46 11.23 -7.19 -2.00
CA ALA A 46 10.93 -7.83 -3.27
C ALA A 46 10.13 -6.93 -4.22
N ALA A 47 9.17 -6.16 -3.71
CA ALA A 47 8.43 -5.17 -4.49
C ALA A 47 9.36 -4.06 -5.03
N SER A 48 10.27 -3.58 -4.18
CA SER A 48 11.24 -2.54 -4.55
C SER A 48 12.24 -3.05 -5.60
N ALA A 49 12.80 -4.24 -5.40
CA ALA A 49 13.68 -4.88 -6.36
C ALA A 49 12.94 -5.25 -7.66
N GLY A 50 11.73 -5.78 -7.55
CA GLY A 50 10.85 -6.12 -8.66
C GLY A 50 10.50 -4.89 -9.50
N HIS A 51 10.26 -3.73 -8.88
CA HIS A 51 10.06 -2.47 -9.60
C HIS A 51 11.29 -2.07 -10.43
N VAL A 52 12.50 -2.24 -9.90
CA VAL A 52 13.75 -1.94 -10.61
C VAL A 52 13.97 -2.87 -11.81
N VAL A 53 13.55 -4.14 -11.70
CA VAL A 53 13.78 -5.18 -12.71
C VAL A 53 12.57 -5.37 -13.65
N GLY A 54 11.44 -4.73 -13.38
CA GLY A 54 10.21 -4.84 -14.20
C GLY A 54 9.40 -6.11 -13.95
N ILE A 55 9.50 -6.71 -12.77
CA ILE A 55 8.78 -7.94 -12.41
C ILE A 55 7.46 -7.56 -11.72
N ALA A 56 6.36 -7.72 -12.43
CA ALA A 56 5.02 -7.65 -11.85
C ALA A 56 4.77 -8.87 -10.95
N GLY A 57 4.10 -8.70 -9.82
CA GLY A 57 3.80 -9.79 -8.90
C GLY A 57 4.90 -10.14 -7.89
N ALA A 58 6.00 -9.37 -7.86
CA ALA A 58 7.14 -9.64 -6.98
C ALA A 58 6.78 -9.56 -5.49
N PHE A 59 5.85 -8.65 -5.15
CA PHE A 59 5.31 -8.53 -3.79
C PHE A 59 4.55 -9.80 -3.39
N GLU A 60 3.61 -10.23 -4.23
CA GLU A 60 2.73 -11.38 -4.00
C GLU A 60 3.53 -12.68 -3.90
N ALA A 61 4.49 -12.87 -4.82
CA ALA A 61 5.37 -14.03 -4.79
C ALA A 61 6.20 -14.09 -3.50
N ALA A 62 6.76 -12.96 -3.07
CA ALA A 62 7.53 -12.88 -1.83
C ALA A 62 6.66 -13.06 -0.57
N ALA A 63 5.43 -12.55 -0.58
CA ALA A 63 4.48 -12.74 0.51
C ALA A 63 4.09 -14.21 0.65
N VAL A 64 3.79 -14.89 -0.46
CA VAL A 64 3.47 -16.33 -0.47
C VAL A 64 4.66 -17.16 0.00
N LEU A 65 5.86 -16.89 -0.52
CA LEU A 65 7.08 -17.59 -0.09
C LEU A 65 7.37 -17.34 1.39
N GLY A 66 7.30 -16.09 1.84
CA GLY A 66 7.54 -15.71 3.24
C GLY A 66 6.57 -16.39 4.20
N LEU A 67 5.27 -16.41 3.88
CA LEU A 67 4.26 -17.08 4.70
C LEU A 67 4.39 -18.62 4.66
N SER A 68 4.83 -19.19 3.54
CA SER A 68 5.07 -20.64 3.43
C SER A 68 6.14 -21.15 4.40
N LEU A 69 7.12 -20.31 4.75
CA LEU A 69 8.14 -20.62 5.76
C LEU A 69 7.56 -20.82 7.16
N PHE A 70 6.36 -20.29 7.41
CA PHE A 70 5.64 -20.43 8.67
C PHE A 70 4.48 -21.44 8.59
N GLY A 71 4.47 -22.31 7.57
CA GLY A 71 3.47 -23.36 7.41
C GLY A 71 2.11 -22.88 6.91
N VAL A 72 2.03 -21.65 6.38
CA VAL A 72 0.79 -21.12 5.80
C VAL A 72 0.61 -21.68 4.39
N ALA A 73 -0.61 -22.16 4.09
CA ALA A 73 -0.93 -22.63 2.75
C ALA A 73 -0.83 -21.51 1.70
N ALA A 74 -0.41 -21.85 0.48
CA ALA A 74 -0.16 -20.87 -0.57
C ALA A 74 -1.42 -20.09 -1.00
N GLU A 75 -2.58 -20.75 -1.03
CA GLU A 75 -3.86 -20.14 -1.44
C GLU A 75 -4.30 -18.98 -0.53
N PRO A 76 -4.42 -19.14 0.81
CA PRO A 76 -4.76 -18.01 1.68
C PRO A 76 -3.68 -16.94 1.70
N ALA A 77 -2.40 -17.33 1.60
CA ALA A 77 -1.29 -16.38 1.50
C ALA A 77 -1.39 -15.50 0.23
N LEU A 78 -1.68 -16.11 -0.93
CA LEU A 78 -1.84 -15.40 -2.19
C LEU A 78 -3.08 -14.50 -2.19
N SER A 79 -4.20 -15.01 -1.67
CA SER A 79 -5.46 -14.26 -1.57
C SER A 79 -5.29 -13.02 -0.70
N MET A 80 -4.61 -13.15 0.44
CA MET A 80 -4.28 -12.03 1.32
C MET A 80 -3.35 -11.02 0.62
N ALA A 81 -2.31 -11.50 -0.05
CA ALA A 81 -1.35 -10.62 -0.74
C ALA A 81 -2.01 -9.80 -1.85
N ILE A 82 -2.87 -10.44 -2.67
CA ILE A 82 -3.64 -9.75 -3.72
C ILE A 82 -4.57 -8.71 -3.12
N LEU A 83 -5.27 -9.03 -2.01
CA LEU A 83 -6.15 -8.07 -1.34
C LEU A 83 -5.37 -6.84 -0.84
N GLN A 84 -4.17 -7.04 -0.30
CA GLN A 84 -3.32 -5.94 0.14
C GLN A 84 -2.87 -5.07 -1.04
N THR A 85 -2.36 -5.67 -2.12
CA THR A 85 -1.97 -4.93 -3.32
C THR A 85 -3.16 -4.15 -3.90
N ALA A 86 -4.34 -4.78 -3.98
CA ALA A 86 -5.55 -4.12 -4.46
C ALA A 86 -5.96 -2.95 -3.56
N THR A 87 -5.84 -3.10 -2.24
CA THR A 87 -6.15 -2.03 -1.28
C THR A 87 -5.24 -0.82 -1.46
N TYR A 88 -3.93 -1.04 -1.65
CA TYR A 88 -2.98 0.03 -1.96
C TYR A 88 -3.28 0.69 -3.31
N GLY A 89 -3.62 -0.11 -4.33
CA GLY A 89 -4.01 0.38 -5.65
C GLY A 89 -5.26 1.28 -5.59
N ILE A 90 -6.30 0.85 -4.89
CA ILE A 90 -7.55 1.61 -4.72
C ILE A 90 -7.28 2.94 -4.00
N ALA A 91 -6.51 2.91 -2.91
CA ALA A 91 -6.17 4.13 -2.17
C ALA A 91 -5.43 5.16 -3.05
N LEU A 92 -4.46 4.71 -3.85
CA LEU A 92 -3.73 5.56 -4.80
C LEU A 92 -4.64 6.16 -5.87
N VAL A 93 -5.55 5.36 -6.44
CA VAL A 93 -6.51 5.83 -7.45
C VAL A 93 -7.45 6.87 -6.85
N LEU A 94 -8.00 6.64 -5.65
CA LEU A 94 -8.90 7.57 -4.98
C LEU A 94 -8.21 8.90 -4.64
N ILE A 95 -6.97 8.86 -4.14
CA ILE A 95 -6.19 10.07 -3.85
C ILE A 95 -5.89 10.83 -5.15
N GLY A 96 -5.44 10.12 -6.19
CA GLY A 96 -5.17 10.72 -7.50
C GLY A 96 -6.40 11.38 -8.12
N LEU A 97 -7.55 10.72 -8.04
CA LEU A 97 -8.83 11.26 -8.49
C LEU A 97 -9.22 12.53 -7.70
N HIS A 98 -9.09 12.50 -6.37
CA HIS A 98 -9.39 13.65 -5.52
C HIS A 98 -8.52 14.86 -5.90
N LEU A 99 -7.21 14.67 -6.04
CA LEU A 99 -6.28 15.74 -6.44
C LEU A 99 -6.60 16.29 -7.84
N TRP A 100 -7.02 15.43 -8.77
CA TRP A 100 -7.43 15.84 -10.11
C TRP A 100 -8.71 16.70 -10.09
N ILE A 101 -9.71 16.31 -9.30
CA ILE A 101 -10.95 17.09 -9.12
C ILE A 101 -10.65 18.45 -8.51
N VAL A 102 -9.88 18.50 -7.42
CA VAL A 102 -9.48 19.76 -6.76
C VAL A 102 -8.75 20.68 -7.73
N ARG A 103 -7.80 20.15 -8.51
CA ARG A 103 -7.09 20.93 -9.53
C ARG A 103 -8.03 21.51 -10.58
N ARG A 104 -9.01 20.74 -11.07
CA ARG A 104 -10.00 21.23 -12.05
C ARG A 104 -10.86 22.34 -11.45
N GLN A 105 -11.31 22.18 -10.20
CA GLN A 105 -12.12 23.19 -9.52
C GLN A 105 -11.36 24.52 -9.42
N VAL A 106 -10.10 24.49 -8.98
CA VAL A 106 -9.25 25.68 -8.89
C VAL A 106 -9.12 26.38 -10.24
N ILE A 107 -8.89 25.64 -11.33
CA ILE A 107 -8.79 26.22 -12.69
C ILE A 107 -10.11 26.90 -13.10
N ILE A 108 -11.25 26.27 -12.83
CA ILE A 108 -12.58 26.83 -13.13
C ILE A 108 -12.80 28.12 -12.34
N ASP A 109 -12.45 28.12 -11.06
CA ASP A 109 -12.58 29.29 -10.18
C ASP A 109 -11.72 30.46 -10.67
N TYR A 110 -10.48 30.19 -11.08
CA TYR A 110 -9.59 31.19 -11.70
C TYR A 110 -10.19 31.77 -12.99
N LEU A 111 -10.66 30.92 -13.91
CA LEU A 111 -11.26 31.37 -15.18
C LEU A 111 -12.53 32.19 -14.97
N SER A 112 -13.38 31.76 -14.02
CA SER A 112 -14.62 32.48 -13.69
C SER A 112 -14.34 33.87 -13.07
N SER A 113 -13.30 33.97 -12.25
CA SER A 113 -12.87 35.23 -11.64
C SER A 113 -12.27 36.19 -12.66
N TRP A 114 -11.47 35.67 -13.59
CA TRP A 114 -10.88 36.45 -14.68
C TRP A 114 -11.96 37.04 -15.60
N LYS A 115 -12.99 36.24 -15.93
CA LYS A 115 -14.15 36.70 -16.72
C LYS A 115 -14.91 37.84 -16.05
N LYS A 116 -15.00 37.86 -14.70
CA LYS A 116 -15.65 38.96 -13.97
C LYS A 116 -14.83 40.25 -13.93
N LEU A 117 -13.50 40.14 -14.03
CA LEU A 117 -12.59 41.28 -13.94
C LEU A 117 -12.35 41.97 -15.30
N PHE A 118 -12.45 41.23 -16.40
CA PHE A 118 -12.04 41.70 -17.72
C PHE A 118 -13.07 41.48 -18.84
N GLY A 119 -14.27 40.99 -18.53
CA GLY A 119 -15.35 40.71 -19.47
C GLY A 119 -16.63 41.46 -19.17
#